data_AF-A0A149QM30-F1
#
_entry.id   AF-A0A149QM30-F1
#
_cell.length_a   1.000
_cell.length_b   1.000
_cell.length_c   1.000
_cell.angle_alpha   90.00
_cell.angle_beta   90.00
_cell.angle_gamma   90.00
#
_symmetry.space_group_name_H-M   'P 1'
#
loop_
_entity.id
_entity.type
_entity.pdbx_description
1 polymer ?
#
loop_
_entity_poly.entity_id
_entity_poly.type
_entity_poly.pdbx_seq_one_letter_code
_entity_poly.pdbx_strand_id
1 'polypeptide(L)'
;MTPSGVASIEELGLRGTLFLAALLAAQLRRLPVAPTRRSTLLVLDTLRDLALIQVPWPADRWQIRPDAEVTPIEDLQWAFAWSTHERRHLLPVLEDQLGDMAHDVDLADAKLELWDELALWETEQFLEQQLLKHHFDPGWARDVGFVFQSGPRGLPIARWRYCCWAAVRQGASVAMRLGVHDSAHVREAIFQEVQKRLRYLMTSSPEQGMFKPYHLAPESSVAKLFVDWVVPMEWAYWTGERHPSR
;
A
#
# COMPACT_ATOMS: atom_id res chain seq x y z
N MET A 1 -13.43 28.58 -2.95
CA MET A 1 -13.51 27.71 -4.14
C MET A 1 -13.96 26.35 -3.66
N THR A 2 -15.18 25.93 -3.99
CA THR A 2 -15.58 24.53 -3.81
C THR A 2 -14.68 23.67 -4.70
N PRO A 3 -14.09 22.56 -4.20
CA PRO A 3 -13.41 21.63 -5.08
C PRO A 3 -14.44 21.13 -6.11
N SER A 4 -14.06 21.19 -7.38
CA SER A 4 -14.81 20.58 -8.48
C SER A 4 -14.77 19.07 -8.25
N GLY A 5 -15.80 18.52 -7.62
CA GLY A 5 -15.95 17.08 -7.41
C GLY A 5 -16.13 16.35 -8.74
N VAL A 6 -15.77 15.07 -8.76
CA VAL A 6 -15.92 14.20 -9.92
C VAL A 6 -17.42 14.03 -10.24
N ALA A 7 -17.82 14.29 -11.49
CA ALA A 7 -19.22 14.25 -11.89
C ALA A 7 -19.64 12.84 -12.30
N SER A 8 -18.76 12.07 -12.97
CA SER A 8 -19.05 10.73 -13.49
C SER A 8 -17.97 9.68 -13.18
N ILE A 9 -18.29 8.40 -13.37
CA ILE A 9 -17.37 7.28 -13.13
C ILE A 9 -16.14 7.33 -14.05
N GLU A 10 -16.33 7.76 -15.29
CA GLU A 10 -15.28 7.87 -16.31
C GLU A 10 -14.20 8.89 -15.92
N GLU A 11 -14.55 9.90 -15.13
CA GLU A 11 -13.67 10.98 -14.69
C GLU A 11 -12.79 10.61 -13.47
N LEU A 12 -13.04 9.47 -12.81
CA LEU A 12 -12.29 9.04 -11.61
C LEU A 12 -10.80 8.78 -11.88
N GLY A 13 -10.47 8.39 -13.12
CA GLY A 13 -9.17 7.87 -13.49
C GLY A 13 -8.79 6.59 -12.74
N LEU A 14 -7.67 5.96 -13.13
CA LEU A 14 -7.27 4.66 -12.60
C LEU A 14 -7.16 4.61 -11.06
N ARG A 15 -6.52 5.63 -10.47
CA ARG A 15 -6.31 5.71 -9.02
C ARG A 15 -7.63 5.87 -8.26
N GLY A 16 -8.48 6.79 -8.69
CA GLY A 16 -9.78 7.05 -8.05
C GLY A 16 -10.69 5.83 -8.13
N THR A 17 -10.79 5.20 -9.31
CA THR A 17 -11.57 3.98 -9.52
C THR A 17 -11.07 2.84 -8.64
N LEU A 18 -9.75 2.59 -8.61
CA LEU A 18 -9.16 1.52 -7.80
C LEU A 18 -9.43 1.72 -6.31
N PHE A 19 -9.24 2.94 -5.81
CA PHE A 19 -9.40 3.24 -4.39
C PHE A 19 -10.86 3.18 -3.93
N LEU A 20 -11.80 3.67 -4.74
CA LEU A 20 -13.21 3.56 -4.42
C LEU A 20 -13.67 2.11 -4.45
N ALA A 21 -13.28 1.36 -5.49
CA ALA A 21 -13.56 -0.07 -5.58
C ALA A 21 -12.97 -0.82 -4.37
N ALA A 22 -11.75 -0.50 -3.96
CA ALA A 22 -11.08 -1.13 -2.82
C ALA A 22 -11.79 -0.85 -1.49
N LEU A 23 -12.26 0.38 -1.26
CA LEU A 23 -13.03 0.72 -0.06
C LEU A 23 -14.36 -0.06 -0.01
N LEU A 24 -15.09 -0.14 -1.12
CA LEU A 24 -16.34 -0.88 -1.21
C LEU A 24 -16.13 -2.40 -1.08
N ALA A 25 -15.11 -2.94 -1.74
CA ALA A 25 -14.74 -4.35 -1.66
C ALA A 25 -14.27 -4.74 -0.26
N ALA A 26 -13.50 -3.86 0.42
CA ALA A 26 -13.10 -4.05 1.81
C ALA A 26 -14.33 -4.19 2.72
N GLN A 27 -15.31 -3.28 2.58
CA GLN A 27 -16.54 -3.34 3.36
C GLN A 27 -17.30 -4.65 3.14
N LEU A 28 -17.49 -5.03 1.87
CA LEU A 28 -18.25 -6.22 1.50
C LEU A 28 -17.57 -7.52 1.94
N ARG A 29 -16.26 -7.61 1.75
CA ARG A 29 -15.47 -8.84 1.95
C ARG A 29 -14.78 -8.90 3.32
N ARG A 30 -14.95 -7.86 4.16
CA ARG A 30 -14.30 -7.68 5.47
C ARG A 30 -12.77 -7.82 5.42
N LEU A 31 -12.15 -7.13 4.47
CA LEU A 31 -10.70 -7.13 4.25
C LEU A 31 -10.09 -5.78 4.67
N PRO A 32 -8.79 -5.71 4.99
CA PRO A 32 -8.14 -4.42 5.15
C PRO A 32 -8.19 -3.65 3.82
N VAL A 33 -8.39 -2.33 3.90
CA VAL A 33 -8.49 -1.50 2.70
C VAL A 33 -7.14 -1.49 1.98
N ALA A 34 -6.08 -1.15 2.69
CA ALA A 34 -4.70 -1.12 2.22
C ALA A 34 -3.76 -1.86 3.19
N PRO A 35 -2.49 -2.14 2.83
CA PRO A 35 -1.59 -2.97 3.65
C PRO A 35 -1.32 -2.43 5.07
N THR A 36 -1.34 -1.11 5.26
CA THR A 36 -1.16 -0.48 6.57
C THR A 36 -2.32 0.47 6.88
N ARG A 37 -2.51 0.79 8.18
CA ARG A 37 -3.48 1.82 8.58
C ARG A 37 -3.14 3.18 7.96
N ARG A 38 -1.85 3.48 7.79
CA ARG A 38 -1.38 4.72 7.15
C ARG A 38 -1.76 4.78 5.67
N SER A 39 -1.55 3.70 4.91
CA SER A 39 -1.97 3.66 3.52
C SER A 39 -3.49 3.69 3.37
N THR A 40 -4.23 3.11 4.33
CA THR A 40 -5.70 3.26 4.35
C THR A 40 -6.12 4.72 4.53
N LEU A 41 -5.45 5.49 5.40
CA LEU A 41 -5.70 6.92 5.52
C LEU A 41 -5.43 7.66 4.20
N LEU A 42 -4.33 7.32 3.49
CA LEU A 42 -4.03 7.92 2.17
C LEU A 42 -5.10 7.61 1.12
N VAL A 43 -5.62 6.38 1.11
CA VAL A 43 -6.74 5.98 0.25
C VAL A 43 -7.98 6.83 0.56
N LEU A 44 -8.35 6.94 1.84
CA LEU A 44 -9.53 7.70 2.25
C LEU A 44 -9.36 9.22 2.02
N ASP A 45 -8.16 9.77 2.23
CA ASP A 45 -7.86 11.17 1.91
C ASP A 45 -8.01 11.43 0.40
N THR A 46 -7.50 10.53 -0.44
CA THR A 46 -7.65 10.64 -1.90
C THR A 46 -9.13 10.66 -2.30
N LEU A 47 -9.94 9.76 -1.73
CA LEU A 47 -11.38 9.69 -2.01
C LEU A 47 -12.16 10.90 -1.46
N ARG A 48 -11.74 11.44 -0.31
CA ARG A 48 -12.27 12.70 0.23
C ARG A 48 -11.97 13.86 -0.70
N ASP A 49 -10.74 13.95 -1.20
CA ASP A 49 -10.30 15.06 -2.07
C ASP A 49 -11.03 15.04 -3.42
N LEU A 50 -11.43 13.86 -3.90
CA LEU A 50 -12.32 13.66 -5.05
C LEU A 50 -13.82 13.90 -4.72
N ALA A 51 -14.15 14.25 -3.47
CA ALA A 51 -15.50 14.44 -2.95
C ALA A 51 -16.42 13.20 -3.04
N LEU A 52 -15.84 11.99 -3.08
CA LEU A 52 -16.59 10.73 -3.19
C LEU A 52 -17.08 10.25 -1.82
N ILE A 53 -16.30 10.54 -0.78
CA ILE A 53 -16.60 10.24 0.61
C ILE A 53 -16.39 11.47 1.49
N GLN A 54 -16.92 11.41 2.70
CA GLN A 54 -16.56 12.26 3.81
C GLN A 54 -15.89 11.42 4.90
N VAL A 55 -15.13 12.10 5.75
CA VAL A 55 -14.28 11.51 6.79
C VAL A 55 -14.24 12.43 8.01
N PRO A 56 -14.01 11.92 9.23
CA PRO A 56 -14.15 12.71 10.46
C PRO A 56 -12.95 13.60 10.78
N TRP A 57 -11.78 13.35 10.20
CA TRP A 57 -10.58 14.11 10.54
C TRP A 57 -10.71 15.60 10.16
N PRO A 58 -10.16 16.51 10.99
CA PRO A 58 -9.17 16.27 12.06
C PRO A 58 -9.73 15.71 13.37
N ALA A 59 -11.04 15.51 13.53
CA ALA A 59 -11.57 14.77 14.68
C ALA A 59 -11.32 13.27 14.57
N ASP A 60 -11.17 12.59 15.71
CA ASP A 60 -10.92 11.14 15.74
C ASP A 60 -12.13 10.32 15.22
N ARG A 61 -13.35 10.82 15.44
CA ARG A 61 -14.61 10.16 15.09
C ARG A 61 -15.77 11.18 15.06
N TRP A 62 -16.79 10.90 14.26
CA TRP A 62 -18.08 11.58 14.39
C TRP A 62 -18.81 11.08 15.64
N GLN A 63 -19.37 12.02 16.40
CA GLN A 63 -20.23 11.68 17.54
C GLN A 63 -21.62 11.27 17.07
N ILE A 64 -22.16 11.97 16.06
CA ILE A 64 -23.49 11.72 15.49
C ILE A 64 -23.36 11.80 13.97
N ARG A 65 -23.33 10.63 13.34
CA ARG A 65 -23.43 10.51 11.88
C ARG A 65 -24.07 9.16 11.51
N PRO A 66 -25.39 9.11 11.29
CA PRO A 66 -26.13 7.85 11.12
C PRO A 66 -25.77 7.06 9.86
N ASP A 67 -25.28 7.73 8.81
CA ASP A 67 -24.83 7.17 7.54
C ASP A 67 -23.33 6.81 7.53
N ALA A 68 -22.63 7.01 8.66
CA ALA A 68 -21.23 6.65 8.76
C ALA A 68 -21.05 5.14 8.80
N GLU A 69 -20.05 4.68 8.06
CA GLU A 69 -19.53 3.33 8.13
C GLU A 69 -18.13 3.33 8.70
N VAL A 70 -17.66 2.13 9.03
CA VAL A 70 -16.36 1.89 9.65
C VAL A 70 -15.63 0.86 8.81
N THR A 71 -14.37 1.14 8.44
CA THR A 71 -13.54 0.15 7.74
C THR A 71 -13.33 -1.07 8.64
N PRO A 72 -13.40 -2.29 8.09
CA PRO A 72 -13.57 -3.50 8.90
C PRO A 72 -12.34 -3.89 9.74
N ILE A 73 -11.15 -3.44 9.36
CA ILE A 73 -9.88 -3.80 10.03
C ILE A 73 -9.25 -2.58 10.72
N GLU A 74 -9.22 -1.42 10.05
CA GLU A 74 -8.51 -0.22 10.55
C GLU A 74 -9.34 0.62 11.52
N ASP A 75 -10.64 0.31 11.67
CA ASP A 75 -11.59 1.00 12.53
C ASP A 75 -11.68 2.52 12.22
N LEU A 76 -11.67 2.85 10.92
CA LEU A 76 -11.72 4.22 10.43
C LEU A 76 -13.14 4.57 9.95
N GLN A 77 -13.71 5.66 10.48
CA GLN A 77 -15.02 6.13 10.05
C GLN A 77 -14.95 6.86 8.70
N TRP A 78 -15.96 6.63 7.88
CA TRP A 78 -16.16 7.31 6.60
C TRP A 78 -17.65 7.31 6.26
N ALA A 79 -18.08 8.17 5.35
CA ALA A 79 -19.46 8.22 4.88
C ALA A 79 -19.48 8.49 3.38
N PHE A 80 -20.39 7.82 2.67
CA PHE A 80 -20.51 7.99 1.23
C PHE A 80 -21.10 9.37 0.91
N ALA A 81 -20.48 10.11 -0.01
CA ALA A 81 -20.85 11.49 -0.31
C ALA A 81 -21.20 11.74 -1.78
N TRP A 82 -20.94 10.77 -2.66
CA TRP A 82 -21.13 10.94 -4.09
C TRP A 82 -22.60 10.82 -4.49
N SER A 83 -23.28 11.96 -4.57
CA SER A 83 -24.74 12.01 -4.75
C SER A 83 -25.27 11.52 -6.09
N THR A 84 -24.44 11.47 -7.13
CA THR A 84 -24.85 11.06 -8.48
C THR A 84 -24.98 9.54 -8.64
N HIS A 85 -24.50 8.76 -7.67
CA HIS A 85 -24.44 7.31 -7.77
C HIS A 85 -24.96 6.61 -6.51
N GLU A 86 -25.59 5.45 -6.69
CA GLU A 86 -25.98 4.59 -5.58
C GLU A 86 -24.84 3.63 -5.22
N ARG A 87 -24.30 3.78 -4.01
CA ARG A 87 -23.21 2.97 -3.46
C ARG A 87 -23.36 1.46 -3.70
N ARG A 88 -24.56 0.90 -3.47
CA ARG A 88 -24.82 -0.55 -3.51
C ARG A 88 -24.56 -1.20 -4.88
N HIS A 89 -24.56 -0.40 -5.96
CA HIS A 89 -24.37 -0.87 -7.32
C HIS A 89 -23.01 -0.47 -7.92
N LEU A 90 -22.19 0.28 -7.18
CA LEU A 90 -20.94 0.82 -7.71
C LEU A 90 -19.83 -0.22 -7.89
N LEU A 91 -19.68 -1.17 -6.96
CA LEU A 91 -18.53 -2.06 -6.98
C LEU A 91 -18.38 -2.84 -8.30
N PRO A 92 -19.42 -3.52 -8.84
CA PRO A 92 -19.30 -4.21 -10.12
C PRO A 92 -18.96 -3.28 -11.28
N VAL A 93 -19.51 -2.06 -11.30
CA VAL A 93 -19.26 -1.07 -12.36
C VAL A 93 -17.81 -0.57 -12.32
N LEU A 94 -17.28 -0.34 -11.12
CA LEU A 94 -15.88 0.06 -10.94
C LEU A 94 -14.92 -1.09 -11.28
N GLU A 95 -15.26 -2.33 -10.94
CA GLU A 95 -14.48 -3.51 -11.32
C GLU A 95 -14.40 -3.66 -12.84
N ASP A 96 -15.53 -3.52 -13.55
CA ASP A 96 -15.59 -3.54 -15.02
C ASP A 96 -14.74 -2.43 -15.64
N GLN A 97 -14.85 -1.20 -15.13
CA GLN A 97 -14.04 -0.06 -15.57
C GLN A 97 -12.53 -0.29 -15.33
N LEU A 98 -12.13 -0.90 -14.21
CA LEU A 98 -10.72 -1.26 -13.99
C LEU A 98 -10.24 -2.28 -15.03
N GLY A 99 -11.10 -3.23 -15.41
CA GLY A 99 -10.82 -4.18 -16.50
C GLY A 99 -10.61 -3.49 -17.84
N ASP A 100 -11.42 -2.48 -18.17
CA ASP A 100 -11.23 -1.67 -19.38
C ASP A 100 -9.91 -0.90 -19.33
N MET A 101 -9.64 -0.21 -18.23
CA MET A 101 -8.40 0.55 -18.00
C MET A 101 -7.14 -0.34 -18.02
N ALA A 102 -7.26 -1.62 -17.68
CA ALA A 102 -6.15 -2.57 -17.69
C ALA A 102 -5.54 -2.73 -19.09
N HIS A 103 -6.34 -2.62 -20.14
CA HIS A 103 -5.92 -2.76 -21.53
C HIS A 103 -5.44 -1.43 -22.14
N ASP A 104 -5.69 -0.31 -21.46
CA ASP A 104 -5.25 1.00 -21.92
C ASP A 104 -3.72 1.17 -21.75
N VAL A 105 -3.04 1.34 -22.88
CA VAL A 105 -1.59 1.54 -22.96
C VAL A 105 -1.17 2.93 -22.48
N ASP A 106 -2.05 3.93 -22.57
CA ASP A 106 -1.76 5.30 -22.11
C ASP A 106 -1.70 5.38 -20.57
N LEU A 107 -2.27 4.38 -19.88
CA LEU A 107 -2.23 4.24 -18.43
C LEU A 107 -1.00 3.48 -17.91
N ALA A 108 -0.03 3.14 -18.77
CA ALA A 108 1.12 2.35 -18.35
C ALA A 108 1.92 2.96 -17.19
N ASP A 109 2.23 4.26 -17.27
CA ASP A 109 2.98 4.95 -16.21
C ASP A 109 2.16 5.04 -14.91
N ALA A 110 0.86 5.31 -15.02
CA ALA A 110 -0.05 5.32 -13.87
C ALA A 110 -0.15 3.95 -13.18
N LYS A 111 -0.14 2.85 -13.96
CA LYS A 111 -0.09 1.47 -13.43
C LYS A 111 1.23 1.21 -12.71
N LEU A 112 2.35 1.67 -13.26
CA LEU A 112 3.66 1.54 -12.61
C LEU A 112 3.75 2.36 -11.32
N GLU A 113 3.23 3.58 -11.31
CA GLU A 113 3.16 4.43 -10.11
C GLU A 113 2.33 3.79 -9.00
N LEU A 114 1.14 3.26 -9.33
CA LEU A 114 0.32 2.51 -8.38
C LEU A 114 1.03 1.26 -7.87
N TRP A 115 1.75 0.56 -8.75
CA TRP A 115 2.54 -0.59 -8.34
C TRP A 115 3.67 -0.19 -7.37
N ASP A 116 4.41 0.89 -7.63
CA ASP A 116 5.50 1.34 -6.75
C ASP A 116 4.97 1.74 -5.37
N GLU A 117 3.81 2.40 -5.34
CA GLU A 117 3.11 2.76 -4.11
C GLU A 117 2.65 1.53 -3.32
N LEU A 118 2.04 0.55 -4.00
CA LEU A 118 1.69 -0.74 -3.40
C LEU A 118 2.91 -1.47 -2.86
N ALA A 119 4.01 -1.50 -3.62
CA ALA A 119 5.26 -2.13 -3.21
C ALA A 119 5.83 -1.49 -1.93
N LEU A 120 5.77 -0.16 -1.82
CA LEU A 120 6.12 0.56 -0.61
C LEU A 120 5.23 0.14 0.57
N TRP A 121 3.91 0.14 0.40
CA TRP A 121 2.98 -0.19 1.48
C TRP A 121 3.13 -1.63 1.99
N GLU A 122 3.26 -2.59 1.07
CA GLU A 122 3.53 -4.00 1.40
C GLU A 122 4.88 -4.17 2.11
N THR A 123 5.89 -3.39 1.71
CA THR A 123 7.20 -3.41 2.37
C THR A 123 7.14 -2.78 3.77
N GLU A 124 6.45 -1.66 3.92
CA GLU A 124 6.23 -0.99 5.21
C GLU A 124 5.53 -1.96 6.18
N GLN A 125 4.43 -2.59 5.76
CA GLN A 125 3.71 -3.59 6.56
C GLN A 125 4.61 -4.76 6.96
N PHE A 126 5.39 -5.30 6.01
CA PHE A 126 6.30 -6.41 6.31
C PHE A 126 7.38 -6.01 7.32
N LEU A 127 7.95 -4.81 7.18
CA LEU A 127 8.97 -4.30 8.10
C LEU A 127 8.40 -4.06 9.49
N GLU A 128 7.20 -3.49 9.63
CA GLU A 128 6.48 -3.36 10.90
C GLU A 128 6.38 -4.72 11.61
N GLN A 129 5.97 -5.77 10.89
CA GLN A 129 5.88 -7.12 11.44
C GLN A 129 7.25 -7.69 11.86
N GLN A 130 8.32 -7.43 11.11
CA GLN A 130 9.66 -7.87 11.52
C GLN A 130 10.14 -7.13 12.77
N LEU A 131 9.92 -5.81 12.86
CA LEU A 131 10.29 -5.01 14.02
C LEU A 131 9.58 -5.51 15.29
N LEU A 132 8.27 -5.75 15.20
CA LEU A 132 7.46 -6.29 16.31
C LEU A 132 7.98 -7.65 16.82
N LYS A 133 8.38 -8.55 15.91
CA LYS A 133 8.95 -9.86 16.28
C LYS A 133 10.23 -9.76 17.11
N HIS A 134 10.95 -8.65 17.00
CA HIS A 134 12.18 -8.37 17.73
C HIS A 134 11.99 -7.34 18.85
N HIS A 135 10.73 -7.00 19.20
CA HIS A 135 10.39 -6.01 20.22
C HIS A 135 10.95 -4.61 19.97
N PHE A 136 11.11 -4.24 18.70
CA PHE A 136 11.42 -2.87 18.29
C PHE A 136 10.15 -2.06 18.03
N ASP A 137 10.30 -0.73 17.99
CA ASP A 137 9.20 0.18 17.66
C ASP A 137 8.79 -0.03 16.18
N PRO A 138 7.55 -0.44 15.89
CA PRO A 138 7.07 -0.63 14.53
C PRO A 138 7.08 0.68 13.72
N GLY A 139 6.99 1.84 14.37
CA GLY A 139 7.00 3.14 13.72
C GLY A 139 8.25 3.43 12.89
N TRP A 140 9.36 2.71 13.13
CA TRP A 140 10.58 2.83 12.33
C TRP A 140 10.42 2.32 10.90
N ALA A 141 9.39 1.49 10.62
CA ALA A 141 9.15 0.99 9.27
C ALA A 141 8.95 2.11 8.24
N ARG A 142 8.45 3.27 8.66
CA ARG A 142 8.24 4.45 7.81
C ARG A 142 9.51 4.95 7.14
N ASP A 143 10.67 4.71 7.74
CA ASP A 143 11.95 5.14 7.19
C ASP A 143 12.28 4.45 5.86
N VAL A 144 11.66 3.30 5.58
CA VAL A 144 11.80 2.62 4.29
C VAL A 144 11.32 3.49 3.13
N GLY A 145 10.39 4.43 3.38
CA GLY A 145 9.94 5.40 2.39
C GLY A 145 11.08 6.25 1.81
N PHE A 146 12.07 6.63 2.63
CA PHE A 146 13.25 7.37 2.14
C PHE A 146 14.12 6.50 1.22
N VAL A 147 14.22 5.20 1.52
CA VAL A 147 14.96 4.27 0.66
C VAL A 147 14.24 4.07 -0.67
N PHE A 148 12.92 3.91 -0.65
CA PHE A 148 12.10 3.80 -1.86
C PHE A 148 12.24 5.01 -2.78
N GLN A 149 12.22 6.24 -2.24
CA GLN A 149 12.34 7.48 -3.02
C GLN A 149 13.66 7.55 -3.82
N SER A 150 14.74 7.01 -3.25
CA SER A 150 16.07 6.96 -3.90
C SER A 150 16.35 5.63 -4.62
N GLY A 151 15.41 4.68 -4.55
CA GLY A 151 15.59 3.31 -4.99
C GLY A 151 15.22 3.10 -6.47
N PRO A 152 15.55 1.92 -7.01
CA PRO A 152 15.07 1.51 -8.33
C PRO A 152 13.53 1.39 -8.33
N ARG A 153 12.88 1.99 -9.34
CA ARG A 153 11.46 1.72 -9.62
C ARG A 153 11.27 0.28 -10.10
N GLY A 154 10.12 -0.31 -9.80
CA GLY A 154 9.78 -1.64 -10.32
C GLY A 154 10.53 -2.83 -9.72
N LEU A 155 11.28 -2.63 -8.62
CA LEU A 155 12.03 -3.71 -7.96
C LEU A 155 11.09 -4.66 -7.20
N PRO A 156 11.10 -5.98 -7.46
CA PRO A 156 10.13 -6.91 -6.87
C PRO A 156 9.96 -6.77 -5.35
N ILE A 157 8.71 -6.81 -4.89
CA ILE A 157 8.38 -6.66 -3.45
C ILE A 157 9.12 -7.69 -2.60
N ALA A 158 9.31 -8.92 -3.10
CA ALA A 158 10.06 -9.96 -2.41
C ALA A 158 11.53 -9.56 -2.13
N ARG A 159 12.15 -8.72 -2.96
CA ARG A 159 13.50 -8.19 -2.73
C ARG A 159 13.53 -7.13 -1.65
N TRP A 160 12.55 -6.23 -1.65
CA TRP A 160 12.36 -5.27 -0.56
C TRP A 160 12.15 -5.97 0.78
N ARG A 161 11.35 -7.04 0.80
CA ARG A 161 11.13 -7.87 1.99
C ARG A 161 12.41 -8.55 2.46
N TYR A 162 13.25 -9.05 1.55
CA TYR A 162 14.55 -9.60 1.92
C TYR A 162 15.45 -8.54 2.57
N CYS A 163 15.53 -7.34 2.00
CA CYS A 163 16.30 -6.24 2.58
C CYS A 163 15.84 -5.93 4.01
N CYS A 164 14.53 -5.83 4.23
CA CYS A 164 13.93 -5.58 5.54
C CYS A 164 14.23 -6.72 6.54
N TRP A 165 14.07 -7.97 6.11
CA TRP A 165 14.34 -9.16 6.92
C TRP A 165 15.80 -9.24 7.40
N ALA A 166 16.74 -8.92 6.50
CA ALA A 166 18.16 -8.90 6.81
C ALA A 166 18.51 -7.74 7.76
N ALA A 167 17.94 -6.56 7.49
CA ALA A 167 18.16 -5.36 8.28
C ALA A 167 17.71 -5.52 9.74
N VAL A 168 16.52 -6.05 9.98
CA VAL A 168 16.03 -6.23 11.36
C VAL A 168 16.88 -7.22 12.15
N ARG A 169 17.40 -8.29 11.53
CA ARG A 169 18.35 -9.21 12.18
C ARG A 169 19.68 -8.55 12.51
N GLN A 170 20.17 -7.70 11.61
CA GLN A 170 21.36 -6.91 11.89
C GLN A 170 21.11 -5.96 13.07
N GLY A 171 19.95 -5.29 13.11
CA GLY A 171 19.51 -4.48 14.24
C GLY A 171 19.46 -5.28 15.55
N ALA A 172 18.89 -6.49 15.53
CA ALA A 172 18.87 -7.38 16.69
C ALA A 172 20.28 -7.75 17.19
N SER A 173 21.20 -8.06 16.27
CA SER A 173 22.61 -8.32 16.59
C SER A 173 23.28 -7.10 17.25
N VAL A 174 23.02 -5.89 16.74
CA VAL A 174 23.52 -4.63 17.30
C VAL A 174 22.93 -4.37 18.69
N ALA A 175 21.62 -4.53 18.85
CA ALA A 175 20.93 -4.34 20.14
C ALA A 175 21.48 -5.26 21.23
N MET A 176 21.78 -6.52 20.90
CA MET A 176 22.40 -7.48 21.82
C MET A 176 23.81 -7.06 22.26
N ARG A 177 24.59 -6.44 21.37
CA ARG A 177 25.94 -5.95 21.71
C ARG A 177 25.93 -4.70 22.58
N LEU A 178 24.95 -3.83 22.38
CA LEU A 178 24.85 -2.54 23.07
C LEU A 178 24.02 -2.59 24.36
N GLY A 179 23.34 -3.70 24.66
CA GLY A 179 22.49 -3.84 25.85
C GLY A 179 21.16 -3.07 25.76
N VAL A 180 20.59 -2.92 24.56
CA VAL A 180 19.24 -2.37 24.27
C VAL A 180 19.02 -0.88 24.66
N HIS A 181 19.95 -0.22 25.33
CA HIS A 181 19.75 1.16 25.82
C HIS A 181 19.77 2.24 24.73
N ASP A 182 20.37 1.99 23.56
CA ASP A 182 20.48 2.95 22.46
C ASP A 182 19.59 2.56 21.26
N SER A 183 18.29 2.85 21.38
CA SER A 183 17.30 2.54 20.34
C SER A 183 17.53 3.34 19.05
N ALA A 184 18.08 4.55 19.14
CA ALA A 184 18.41 5.38 17.99
C ALA A 184 19.53 4.76 17.15
N HIS A 185 20.58 4.23 17.80
CA HIS A 185 21.65 3.53 17.10
C HIS A 185 21.17 2.24 16.44
N VAL A 186 20.27 1.49 17.09
CA VAL A 186 19.66 0.28 16.49
C VAL A 186 18.82 0.65 15.26
N ARG A 187 17.98 1.69 15.34
CA ARG A 187 17.18 2.19 14.21
C ARG A 187 18.06 2.58 13.03
N GLU A 188 19.13 3.34 13.27
CA GLU A 188 20.08 3.74 12.22
C GLU A 188 20.79 2.53 11.61
N ALA A 189 21.20 1.56 12.41
CA ALA A 189 21.84 0.33 11.91
C ALA A 189 20.89 -0.49 11.00
N ILE A 190 19.60 -0.57 11.34
CA ILE A 190 18.58 -1.20 10.49
C ILE A 190 18.48 -0.43 9.17
N PHE A 191 18.32 0.90 9.21
CA PHE A 191 18.20 1.73 8.03
C PHE A 191 19.40 1.59 7.07
N GLN A 192 20.63 1.68 7.60
CA GLN A 192 21.86 1.50 6.83
C GLN A 192 21.97 0.11 6.21
N GLU A 193 21.54 -0.93 6.93
CA GLU A 193 21.56 -2.30 6.39
C GLU A 193 20.53 -2.48 5.26
N VAL A 194 19.34 -1.85 5.33
CA VAL A 194 18.39 -1.84 4.19
C VAL A 194 19.05 -1.25 2.95
N GLN A 195 19.68 -0.08 3.07
CA GLN A 195 20.36 0.57 1.93
C GLN A 195 21.51 -0.27 1.39
N LYS A 196 22.32 -0.87 2.26
CA LYS A 196 23.43 -1.74 1.89
C LYS A 196 22.94 -2.98 1.13
N ARG A 197 21.87 -3.63 1.60
CA ARG A 197 21.30 -4.81 0.93
C ARG A 197 20.69 -4.45 -0.41
N LEU A 198 20.02 -3.31 -0.51
CA LEU A 198 19.51 -2.82 -1.78
C LEU A 198 20.64 -2.62 -2.81
N ARG A 199 21.73 -1.92 -2.43
CA ARG A 199 22.90 -1.76 -3.30
C ARG A 199 23.50 -3.09 -3.75
N TYR A 200 23.59 -4.05 -2.85
CA TYR A 200 24.06 -5.39 -3.18
C TYR A 200 23.14 -6.06 -4.23
N LEU A 201 21.82 -6.03 -4.00
CA LEU A 201 20.85 -6.65 -4.90
C LEU A 201 20.83 -6.04 -6.31
N MET A 202 21.16 -4.76 -6.44
CA MET A 202 21.30 -4.10 -7.74
C MET A 202 22.45 -4.64 -8.59
N THR A 203 23.43 -5.29 -7.95
CA THR A 203 24.60 -5.89 -8.63
C THR A 203 24.53 -7.42 -8.65
N SER A 204 23.51 -8.01 -8.03
CA SER A 204 23.38 -9.45 -7.83
C SER A 204 22.49 -10.09 -8.90
N SER A 205 22.49 -11.43 -8.95
CA SER A 205 21.53 -12.16 -9.80
C SER A 205 20.08 -11.82 -9.41
N PRO A 206 19.13 -11.73 -10.38
CA PRO A 206 17.72 -11.44 -10.13
C PRO A 206 17.05 -12.42 -9.15
N GLU A 207 17.49 -13.68 -9.11
CA GLU A 207 16.91 -14.71 -8.22
C GLU A 207 17.38 -14.57 -6.76
N GLN A 208 18.45 -13.82 -6.51
CA GLN A 208 18.99 -13.64 -5.17
C GLN A 208 18.15 -12.63 -4.36
N GLY A 209 17.95 -13.00 -3.09
CA GLY A 209 17.24 -12.14 -2.13
C GLY A 209 15.74 -12.08 -2.37
N MET A 210 15.11 -13.15 -2.84
CA MET A 210 13.66 -13.21 -2.99
C MET A 210 13.00 -13.76 -1.73
N PHE A 211 12.38 -12.89 -0.92
CA PHE A 211 11.59 -13.34 0.23
C PHE A 211 10.08 -13.23 -0.01
N LYS A 212 9.49 -14.35 -0.45
CA LYS A 212 8.06 -14.46 -0.73
C LYS A 212 7.25 -14.69 0.56
N PRO A 213 6.00 -14.20 0.63
CA PRO A 213 5.09 -14.63 1.70
C PRO A 213 4.73 -16.11 1.56
N TYR A 214 4.23 -16.69 2.66
CA TYR A 214 3.67 -18.03 2.64
C TYR A 214 2.37 -18.09 1.82
N HIS A 215 1.50 -17.09 1.99
CA HIS A 215 0.32 -16.90 1.15
C HIS A 215 0.63 -15.91 0.03
N LEU A 216 0.53 -16.37 -1.23
CA LEU A 216 0.88 -15.57 -2.39
C LEU A 216 -0.20 -14.57 -2.82
N ALA A 217 -1.44 -14.73 -2.36
CA ALA A 217 -2.48 -13.73 -2.60
C ALA A 217 -2.26 -12.52 -1.67
N PRO A 218 -2.31 -11.28 -2.18
CA PRO A 218 -2.25 -10.10 -1.33
C PRO A 218 -3.42 -10.04 -0.35
N GLU A 219 -3.22 -9.44 0.81
CA GLU A 219 -4.22 -9.45 1.88
C GLU A 219 -5.20 -8.27 1.79
N SER A 220 -4.73 -7.10 1.35
CA SER A 220 -5.54 -5.87 1.25
C SER A 220 -6.42 -5.80 0.01
N SER A 221 -7.54 -5.08 0.10
CA SER A 221 -8.47 -4.89 -1.01
C SER A 221 -7.84 -4.14 -2.19
N VAL A 222 -7.04 -3.08 -1.94
CA VAL A 222 -6.36 -2.35 -3.02
C VAL A 222 -5.43 -3.30 -3.78
N ALA A 223 -4.59 -4.06 -3.08
CA ALA A 223 -3.64 -4.96 -3.71
C ALA A 223 -4.33 -6.12 -4.46
N LYS A 224 -5.40 -6.69 -3.89
CA LYS A 224 -6.22 -7.70 -4.56
C LYS A 224 -6.82 -7.17 -5.86
N LEU A 225 -7.55 -6.04 -5.81
CA LEU A 225 -8.17 -5.48 -7.01
C LEU A 225 -7.14 -5.04 -8.06
N PHE A 226 -5.97 -4.55 -7.62
CA PHE A 226 -4.89 -4.26 -8.55
C PHE A 226 -4.43 -5.51 -9.31
N VAL A 227 -4.24 -6.63 -8.60
CA VAL A 227 -3.81 -7.90 -9.20
C VAL A 227 -4.92 -8.61 -9.96
N ASP A 228 -6.18 -8.42 -9.58
CA ASP A 228 -7.31 -9.09 -10.22
C ASP A 228 -7.75 -8.36 -11.49
N TRP A 229 -7.73 -7.03 -11.49
CA TRP A 229 -8.31 -6.21 -12.55
C TRP A 229 -7.29 -5.36 -13.31
N VAL A 230 -6.39 -4.65 -12.61
CA VAL A 230 -5.52 -3.62 -13.25
C VAL A 230 -4.33 -4.24 -13.96
N VAL A 231 -3.61 -5.14 -13.27
CA VAL A 231 -2.51 -5.90 -13.85
C VAL A 231 -2.65 -7.35 -13.38
N PRO A 232 -3.39 -8.20 -14.13
CA PRO A 232 -3.55 -9.62 -13.86
C PRO A 232 -2.22 -10.33 -13.66
N MET A 233 -1.89 -10.68 -12.41
CA MET A 233 -0.50 -11.00 -12.05
C MET A 233 -0.24 -12.25 -11.24
N GLU A 234 -1.24 -13.07 -10.89
CA GLU A 234 -1.07 -14.31 -10.12
C GLU A 234 0.10 -14.24 -9.10
N TRP A 235 1.13 -15.08 -9.27
CA TRP A 235 2.30 -15.15 -8.39
C TRP A 235 3.36 -14.06 -8.68
N ALA A 236 3.28 -13.42 -9.84
CA ALA A 236 4.22 -12.39 -10.28
C ALA A 236 4.05 -11.06 -9.53
N TYR A 237 3.00 -10.90 -8.71
CA TYR A 237 2.82 -9.74 -7.84
C TYR A 237 4.04 -9.50 -6.93
N TRP A 238 4.57 -10.56 -6.32
CA TRP A 238 5.70 -10.45 -5.39
C TRP A 238 7.07 -10.45 -6.06
N THR A 239 7.19 -11.13 -7.20
CA THR A 239 8.50 -11.51 -7.77
C THR A 239 8.79 -10.91 -9.13
N GLY A 240 7.78 -10.41 -9.84
CA GLY A 240 7.96 -9.84 -11.17
C GLY A 240 8.61 -8.46 -11.08
N GLU A 241 9.63 -8.22 -11.88
CA GLU A 241 10.13 -6.87 -12.11
C GLU A 241 9.10 -6.06 -12.88
N ARG A 242 9.10 -4.74 -12.68
CA ARG A 242 8.34 -3.80 -13.50
C ARG A 242 9.30 -2.88 -14.20
N HIS A 243 9.02 -2.63 -15.47
CA HIS A 243 9.76 -1.67 -16.24
C HIS A 243 8.80 -0.56 -16.66
N PRO A 244 9.27 0.70 -16.68
CA PRO A 244 8.53 1.75 -17.38
C PRO A 244 8.34 1.32 -18.82
N SER A 245 7.15 1.59 -19.37
CA SER A 245 6.91 1.41 -20.79
C SER A 245 7.92 2.24 -21.57
N ARG A 246 8.55 1.61 -22.56
CA ARG A 246 9.48 2.27 -23.48
C ARG A 246 8.71 3.06 -24.53
#